data_AF-A0A9P7E4Y3-F1
#
_entry.id   AF-A0A9P7E4Y3-F1
#
_cell.length_a   1.000
_cell.length_b   1.000
_cell.length_c   1.000
_cell.angle_alpha   90.00
_cell.angle_beta   90.00
_cell.angle_gamma   90.00
#
_symmetry.space_group_name_H-M   'P 1'
#
loop_
_entity.id
_entity.type
_entity.pdbx_description
1 polymer ?
#
loop_
_entity_poly.entity_id
_entity_poly.type
_entity_poly.pdbx_seq_one_letter_code
_entity_poly.pdbx_strand_id
1 'polypeptide(L)'
;MARIKNQHTYSLKNCQGGTAVDLSGDDNYSVQGYCPHDGSNQAWIFQQDGDQNGWFIKSSHSGQYLGIEGNASGGTRVVAVPSPFKWDVKDSDVKSAKGIRILAYGTNFSLDLDYGKSANQTKIILWGSWSGANQIWAPTERASIEDQHTYSLRYRQGGTEDQDADSKACFHPRLV
;
A
#
# COMPACT_ATOMS: atom_id res chain seq x y z
N MET A 1 -2.41 -5.04 16.45
CA MET A 1 -2.14 -4.86 15.00
C MET A 1 -2.96 -3.67 14.55
N ALA A 2 -2.39 -2.80 13.72
CA ALA A 2 -2.93 -1.46 13.52
C ALA A 2 -4.31 -1.53 12.87
N ARG A 3 -5.36 -1.24 13.66
CA ARG A 3 -6.64 -0.79 13.12
C ARG A 3 -6.32 0.42 12.24
N ILE A 4 -6.64 0.34 10.96
CA ILE A 4 -6.50 1.47 10.05
C ILE A 4 -7.29 2.64 10.64
N LYS A 5 -6.65 3.80 10.73
CA LYS A 5 -7.26 5.02 11.28
C LYS A 5 -7.63 5.96 10.14
N ASN A 6 -8.80 6.59 10.25
CA ASN A 6 -9.25 7.60 9.31
C ASN A 6 -8.28 8.78 9.23
N GLN A 7 -7.93 9.20 8.01
CA GLN A 7 -6.96 10.24 7.66
C GLN A 7 -5.50 9.94 8.02
N HIS A 8 -5.15 8.71 8.39
CA HIS A 8 -3.76 8.33 8.59
C HIS A 8 -3.12 7.80 7.30
N THR A 9 -1.80 7.99 7.19
CA THR A 9 -1.00 7.57 6.04
C THR A 9 -0.26 6.27 6.35
N TYR A 10 -0.23 5.36 5.38
CA TYR A 10 0.43 4.07 5.54
C TYR A 10 1.24 3.70 4.30
N SER A 11 2.31 2.94 4.51
CA SER A 11 2.83 2.01 3.50
C SER A 11 2.18 0.65 3.64
N LEU A 12 1.99 -0.03 2.52
CA LEU A 12 1.35 -1.33 2.45
C LEU A 12 2.33 -2.34 1.86
N LYS A 13 3.01 -3.12 2.71
CA LYS A 13 3.96 -4.14 2.25
C LYS A 13 3.27 -5.48 2.03
N ASN A 14 3.43 -6.09 0.87
CA ASN A 14 2.88 -7.41 0.60
C ASN A 14 3.51 -8.47 1.52
N CYS A 15 2.69 -9.30 2.15
CA CYS A 15 3.17 -10.31 3.09
C CYS A 15 3.93 -11.47 2.44
N GLN A 16 3.80 -11.69 1.12
CA GLN A 16 4.53 -12.73 0.40
C GLN A 16 5.71 -12.18 -0.40
N GLY A 17 5.48 -11.20 -1.27
CA GLY A 17 6.51 -10.66 -2.17
C GLY A 17 7.45 -9.65 -1.51
N GLY A 18 7.09 -9.10 -0.35
CA GLY A 18 7.92 -8.12 0.37
C GLY A 18 8.00 -6.74 -0.26
N THR A 19 7.40 -6.53 -1.43
CA THR A 19 7.27 -5.22 -2.10
C THR A 19 6.11 -4.41 -1.54
N ALA A 20 6.18 -3.08 -1.66
CA ALA A 20 5.12 -2.17 -1.26
C ALA A 20 4.15 -1.86 -2.42
N VAL A 21 2.92 -1.48 -2.08
CA VAL A 21 2.00 -0.83 -3.03
C VAL A 21 2.60 0.52 -3.42
N ASP A 22 2.96 0.64 -4.69
CA ASP A 22 3.69 1.76 -5.27
C ASP A 22 2.88 2.33 -6.45
N LEU A 23 2.69 3.65 -6.45
CA LEU A 23 2.24 4.38 -7.63
C LEU A 23 3.46 4.65 -8.52
N SER A 24 3.47 4.11 -9.73
CA SER A 24 4.60 4.24 -10.64
C SER A 24 4.91 5.72 -10.91
N GLY A 25 6.15 6.12 -10.65
CA GLY A 25 6.64 7.46 -11.00
C GLY A 25 6.78 7.68 -12.52
N ASP A 26 6.79 6.60 -13.31
CA ASP A 26 6.99 6.67 -14.76
C ASP A 26 5.73 7.18 -15.49
N ASP A 27 4.54 6.80 -15.01
CA ASP A 27 3.26 7.12 -15.66
C ASP A 27 2.21 7.76 -14.74
N ASN A 28 2.47 7.81 -13.43
CA ASN A 28 1.55 8.32 -12.40
C ASN A 28 0.15 7.68 -12.48
N TYR A 29 0.07 6.45 -12.96
CA TYR A 29 -1.16 5.73 -13.24
C TYR A 29 -1.08 4.25 -12.81
N SER A 30 -0.03 3.55 -13.20
CA SER A 30 0.15 2.13 -12.85
C SER A 30 0.40 1.96 -11.36
N VAL A 31 -0.33 1.03 -10.73
CA VAL A 31 -0.06 0.60 -9.35
C VAL A 31 0.60 -0.77 -9.37
N GLN A 32 1.72 -0.87 -8.66
CA GLN A 32 2.65 -1.98 -8.76
C GLN A 32 3.28 -2.34 -7.41
N GLY A 33 3.84 -3.55 -7.33
CA GLY A 33 4.77 -3.93 -6.29
C GLY A 33 6.15 -3.36 -6.60
N TYR A 34 6.69 -2.55 -5.69
CA TYR A 34 8.05 -2.03 -5.79
C TYR A 34 8.80 -2.16 -4.46
N CYS A 35 10.12 -2.21 -4.50
CA CYS A 35 10.94 -2.22 -3.29
C CYS A 35 10.59 -1.04 -2.36
N PRO A 36 10.36 -1.26 -1.06
CA PRO A 36 10.09 -0.17 -0.13
C PRO A 36 11.26 0.83 -0.11
N HIS A 37 10.97 2.12 -0.29
CA HIS A 37 11.98 3.18 -0.32
C HIS A 37 11.50 4.52 0.25
N ASP A 38 10.49 4.50 1.13
CA ASP A 38 9.92 5.67 1.82
C ASP A 38 9.44 6.83 0.93
N GLY A 39 9.38 6.63 -0.40
CA GLY A 39 8.89 7.61 -1.36
C GLY A 39 7.43 7.95 -1.13
N SER A 40 7.03 9.18 -1.45
CA SER A 40 5.63 9.63 -1.29
C SER A 40 4.66 8.86 -2.19
N ASN A 41 5.15 8.28 -3.29
CA ASN A 41 4.40 7.41 -4.18
C ASN A 41 4.11 6.00 -3.58
N GLN A 42 4.69 5.69 -2.41
CA GLN A 42 4.41 4.49 -1.59
C GLN A 42 3.64 4.83 -0.29
N ALA A 43 3.12 6.05 -0.20
CA ALA A 43 2.33 6.54 0.92
C ALA A 43 0.86 6.68 0.51
N TRP A 44 -0.01 6.06 1.30
CA TRP A 44 -1.45 5.97 1.03
C TRP A 44 -2.24 6.42 2.23
N ILE A 45 -3.06 7.45 2.05
CA ILE A 45 -3.95 8.03 3.04
C ILE A 45 -5.26 7.24 3.03
N PHE A 46 -5.60 6.63 4.16
CA PHE A 46 -6.87 5.92 4.31
C PHE A 46 -7.95 6.89 4.79
N GLN A 47 -8.98 7.07 3.98
CA GLN A 47 -10.11 7.95 4.27
C GLN A 47 -11.36 7.09 4.46
N GLN A 48 -11.93 7.13 5.66
CA GLN A 48 -13.13 6.37 5.95
C GLN A 48 -14.32 7.05 5.27
N ASP A 49 -15.18 6.25 4.64
CA ASP A 49 -16.42 6.74 4.03
C ASP A 49 -17.35 7.33 5.11
N GLY A 50 -18.22 8.28 4.75
CA GLY A 50 -19.05 9.04 5.70
C GLY A 50 -19.94 8.16 6.57
N ASP A 51 -20.47 7.08 5.99
CA ASP A 51 -21.30 6.09 6.69
C ASP A 51 -20.47 4.97 7.37
N GLN A 52 -19.15 5.12 7.40
CA GLN A 52 -18.17 4.17 7.96
C GLN A 52 -18.17 2.76 7.35
N ASN A 53 -18.90 2.57 6.26
CA ASN A 53 -19.08 1.29 5.56
C ASN A 53 -18.04 1.05 4.47
N GLY A 54 -16.82 1.57 4.60
CA GLY A 54 -15.74 1.37 3.63
C GLY A 54 -14.67 2.44 3.69
N TRP A 55 -13.70 2.31 2.78
CA TRP A 55 -12.52 3.17 2.72
C TRP A 55 -12.25 3.65 1.31
N PHE A 56 -11.78 4.89 1.20
CA PHE A 56 -11.07 5.41 0.04
C PHE A 56 -9.57 5.45 0.38
N ILE A 57 -8.72 5.07 -0.57
CA ILE A 57 -7.28 4.99 -0.35
C ILE A 57 -6.62 5.96 -1.32
N LYS A 58 -6.13 7.09 -0.82
CA LYS A 58 -5.63 8.20 -1.62
C LYS A 58 -4.09 8.24 -1.62
N SER A 59 -3.47 8.36 -2.78
CA SER A 59 -2.03 8.57 -2.87
C SER A 59 -1.64 9.92 -2.24
N SER A 60 -0.66 9.91 -1.33
CA SER A 60 -0.07 11.13 -0.78
C SER A 60 0.71 11.93 -1.83
N HIS A 61 1.17 11.26 -2.89
CA HIS A 61 1.98 11.85 -3.95
C HIS A 61 1.14 12.64 -4.97
N SER A 62 0.16 11.96 -5.57
CA SER A 62 -0.60 12.52 -6.70
C SER A 62 -1.98 13.05 -6.31
N GLY A 63 -2.47 12.68 -5.12
CA GLY A 63 -3.85 12.94 -4.72
C GLY A 63 -4.90 12.09 -5.44
N GLN A 64 -4.51 11.18 -6.33
CA GLN A 64 -5.40 10.20 -6.95
C GLN A 64 -5.73 9.07 -5.98
N TYR A 65 -6.73 8.26 -6.32
CA TYR A 65 -7.19 7.15 -5.48
C TYR A 65 -6.72 5.80 -6.05
N LEU A 66 -6.37 4.87 -5.16
CA LEU A 66 -6.24 3.45 -5.50
C LEU A 66 -7.61 2.95 -5.97
N GLY A 67 -7.69 2.44 -7.19
CA GLY A 67 -8.94 1.99 -7.78
C GLY A 67 -8.74 1.03 -8.95
N ILE A 68 -9.80 0.84 -9.71
CA ILE A 68 -9.81 0.07 -10.95
C ILE A 68 -10.55 0.85 -12.03
N GLU A 69 -10.31 0.48 -13.28
CA GLU A 69 -11.16 0.90 -14.39
C GLU A 69 -12.01 -0.30 -14.85
N GLY A 70 -13.31 -0.05 -15.06
CA GLY A 70 -14.27 -1.09 -15.44
C GLY A 70 -14.76 -1.94 -14.25
N ASN A 71 -15.03 -3.22 -14.50
CA ASN A 71 -15.66 -4.11 -13.52
C ASN A 71 -14.62 -4.83 -12.65
N ALA A 72 -14.99 -5.05 -11.37
CA ALA A 72 -14.21 -5.88 -10.47
C ALA A 72 -14.28 -7.36 -10.92
N SER A 73 -13.16 -7.88 -11.40
CA SER A 73 -13.04 -9.27 -11.86
C SER A 73 -11.60 -9.78 -11.65
N GLY A 74 -11.41 -11.09 -11.75
CA GLY A 74 -10.07 -11.68 -11.66
C GLY A 74 -9.17 -11.17 -12.79
N GLY A 75 -8.01 -10.63 -12.42
CA GLY A 75 -7.04 -10.06 -13.36
C GLY A 75 -7.23 -8.59 -13.68
N THR A 76 -8.32 -7.95 -13.21
CA THR A 76 -8.50 -6.49 -13.36
C THR A 76 -7.32 -5.77 -12.72
N ARG A 77 -6.64 -4.90 -13.46
CA ARG A 77 -5.52 -4.12 -12.91
C ARG A 77 -6.03 -3.09 -11.91
N VAL A 78 -5.23 -2.90 -10.87
CA VAL A 78 -5.36 -1.78 -9.95
C VAL A 78 -4.50 -0.64 -10.47
N VAL A 79 -5.08 0.55 -10.49
CA VAL A 79 -4.49 1.77 -11.04
C VAL A 79 -4.85 2.97 -10.18
N ALA A 80 -4.21 4.11 -10.42
CA ALA A 80 -4.65 5.38 -9.87
C ALA A 80 -5.84 5.91 -10.68
N VAL A 81 -6.90 6.32 -9.98
CA VAL A 81 -8.11 6.90 -10.56
C VAL A 81 -8.39 8.28 -9.98
N PRO A 82 -9.00 9.20 -10.75
CA PRO A 82 -9.22 10.58 -10.30
C PRO A 82 -10.36 10.72 -9.29
N SER A 83 -11.24 9.74 -9.18
CA SER A 83 -12.40 9.75 -8.28
C SER A 83 -12.29 8.67 -7.20
N PRO A 84 -12.82 8.89 -5.99
CA PRO A 84 -12.75 7.89 -4.91
C PRO A 84 -13.33 6.54 -5.34
N PHE A 85 -12.53 5.48 -5.19
CA PHE A 85 -12.97 4.11 -5.35
C PHE A 85 -13.08 3.44 -3.98
N LYS A 86 -14.24 2.85 -3.70
CA LYS A 86 -14.56 2.30 -2.37
C LYS A 86 -13.98 0.90 -2.20
N TRP A 87 -13.39 0.66 -1.03
CA TRP A 87 -12.80 -0.62 -0.62
C TRP A 87 -13.39 -1.11 0.70
N ASP A 88 -13.54 -2.42 0.82
CA ASP A 88 -13.66 -3.10 2.10
C ASP A 88 -12.26 -3.38 2.65
N VAL A 89 -11.96 -2.93 3.86
CA VAL A 89 -10.67 -3.20 4.53
C VAL A 89 -10.93 -4.02 5.78
N LYS A 90 -10.32 -5.20 5.85
CA LYS A 90 -10.54 -6.19 6.92
C LYS A 90 -9.20 -6.64 7.48
N ASP A 91 -9.17 -7.04 8.74
CA ASP A 91 -8.02 -7.74 9.30
C ASP A 91 -7.79 -9.05 8.53
N SER A 92 -6.52 -9.47 8.43
CA SER A 92 -6.14 -10.71 7.76
C SER A 92 -6.90 -11.92 8.32
N ASP A 93 -7.54 -12.66 7.42
CA ASP A 93 -8.15 -13.97 7.65
C ASP A 93 -7.18 -15.13 7.39
N VAL A 94 -5.93 -14.83 7.01
CA VAL A 94 -4.90 -15.80 6.65
C VAL A 94 -3.95 -16.03 7.82
N LYS A 95 -3.92 -17.25 8.36
CA LYS A 95 -3.10 -17.60 9.55
C LYS A 95 -1.60 -17.32 9.41
N SER A 96 -1.06 -17.47 8.20
CA SER A 96 0.38 -17.29 7.91
C SER A 96 0.78 -15.83 7.72
N ALA A 97 -0.16 -14.88 7.65
CA ALA A 97 0.10 -13.49 7.33
C ALA A 97 -0.64 -12.54 8.27
N LYS A 98 0.10 -11.58 8.84
CA LYS A 98 -0.44 -10.54 9.73
C LYS A 98 -0.52 -9.23 8.95
N GLY A 99 -1.71 -8.67 8.81
CA GLY A 99 -1.95 -7.47 8.01
C GLY A 99 -3.43 -7.26 7.76
N ILE A 100 -3.73 -6.60 6.65
CA ILE A 100 -5.08 -6.33 6.17
C ILE A 100 -5.33 -6.99 4.82
N ARG A 101 -6.59 -7.31 4.56
CA ARG A 101 -7.12 -7.62 3.24
C ARG A 101 -7.91 -6.40 2.74
N ILE A 102 -7.72 -6.05 1.47
CA ILE A 102 -8.37 -4.92 0.81
C ILE A 102 -9.19 -5.49 -0.36
N LEU A 103 -10.52 -5.36 -0.33
CA LEU A 103 -11.42 -5.91 -1.35
C LEU A 103 -12.18 -4.81 -2.06
N ALA A 104 -12.38 -4.96 -3.37
CA ALA A 104 -13.29 -4.08 -4.09
C ALA A 104 -14.68 -4.16 -3.42
N TYR A 105 -15.24 -3.01 -3.05
CA TYR A 105 -16.37 -2.94 -2.13
C TYR A 105 -17.54 -3.85 -2.54
N GLY A 106 -18.05 -4.64 -1.59
CA GLY A 106 -19.20 -5.52 -1.82
C GLY A 106 -18.89 -6.76 -2.67
N THR A 107 -17.61 -7.05 -2.96
CA THR A 107 -17.19 -8.21 -3.75
C THR A 107 -16.25 -9.13 -2.95
N ASN A 108 -15.92 -10.29 -3.53
CA ASN A 108 -14.86 -11.16 -3.02
C ASN A 108 -13.52 -10.99 -3.79
N PHE A 109 -13.33 -9.87 -4.50
CA PHE A 109 -12.09 -9.61 -5.24
C PHE A 109 -11.13 -8.77 -4.40
N SER A 110 -10.03 -9.41 -3.99
CA SER A 110 -8.98 -8.84 -3.16
C SER A 110 -7.87 -8.22 -3.99
N LEU A 111 -7.24 -7.19 -3.44
CA LEU A 111 -5.95 -6.67 -3.88
C LEU A 111 -4.90 -7.79 -3.79
N ASP A 112 -4.28 -8.13 -4.92
CA ASP A 112 -3.39 -9.27 -5.10
C ASP A 112 -2.10 -8.80 -5.79
N LEU A 113 -0.95 -9.10 -5.19
CA LEU A 113 0.33 -8.97 -5.89
C LEU A 113 0.48 -10.16 -6.83
N ASP A 114 0.56 -9.92 -8.15
CA ASP A 114 0.48 -10.95 -9.17
C ASP A 114 1.48 -12.10 -8.93
N TYR A 115 0.94 -13.29 -8.63
CA TYR A 115 1.68 -14.50 -8.22
C TYR A 115 2.60 -14.33 -6.99
N GLY A 116 2.45 -13.26 -6.22
CA GLY A 116 3.28 -12.91 -5.07
C GLY A 116 4.75 -12.66 -5.43
N LYS A 117 5.05 -12.23 -6.67
CA LYS A 117 6.42 -12.02 -7.14
C LYS A 117 7.07 -10.81 -6.46
N SER A 118 8.30 -10.99 -5.97
CA SER A 118 9.08 -9.93 -5.33
C SER A 118 9.78 -8.98 -6.30
N ALA A 119 9.63 -9.19 -7.61
CA ALA A 119 10.23 -8.34 -8.63
C ALA A 119 9.57 -6.96 -8.64
N ASN A 120 10.36 -5.91 -8.82
CA ASN A 120 9.84 -4.57 -9.05
C ASN A 120 8.92 -4.55 -10.27
N GLN A 121 7.94 -3.65 -10.23
CA GLN A 121 6.92 -3.47 -11.27
C GLN A 121 6.00 -4.70 -11.44
N THR A 122 6.03 -5.65 -10.50
CA THR A 122 5.02 -6.72 -10.45
C THR A 122 3.65 -6.07 -10.31
N LYS A 123 2.71 -6.43 -11.18
CA LYS A 123 1.39 -5.80 -11.21
C LYS A 123 0.64 -6.09 -9.92
N ILE A 124 -0.15 -5.12 -9.48
CA ILE A 124 -1.18 -5.35 -8.49
C ILE A 124 -2.52 -5.46 -9.23
N ILE A 125 -3.23 -6.55 -8.98
CA ILE A 125 -4.47 -6.90 -9.65
C ILE A 125 -5.56 -7.21 -8.62
N LEU A 126 -6.80 -7.32 -9.09
CA LEU A 126 -7.87 -7.97 -8.36
C LEU A 126 -7.84 -9.47 -8.60
N TRP A 127 -8.02 -10.26 -7.54
CA TRP A 127 -8.20 -11.70 -7.65
C TRP A 127 -9.18 -12.22 -6.61
N GLY A 128 -9.87 -13.32 -6.89
CA GLY A 128 -10.80 -13.93 -5.93
C GLY A 128 -10.07 -14.25 -4.62
N SER A 129 -10.66 -13.90 -3.47
CA SER A 129 -10.01 -14.11 -2.17
C SER A 129 -9.75 -15.58 -1.90
N TRP A 130 -8.54 -15.89 -1.47
CA TRP A 130 -8.12 -17.21 -1.00
C TRP A 130 -7.09 -17.06 0.11
N SER A 131 -6.54 -18.18 0.61
CA SER A 131 -5.60 -18.22 1.73
C SER A 131 -4.15 -17.81 1.39
N GLY A 132 -3.93 -17.15 0.25
CA GLY A 132 -2.63 -16.70 -0.20
C GLY A 132 -2.14 -15.44 0.53
N ALA A 133 -0.89 -15.46 1.00
CA ALA A 133 -0.27 -14.30 1.65
C ALA A 133 0.00 -13.13 0.68
N ASN A 134 0.02 -13.39 -0.63
CA ASN A 134 0.09 -12.36 -1.68
C ASN A 134 -1.14 -11.45 -1.74
N GLN A 135 -2.21 -11.78 -1.02
CA GLN A 135 -3.42 -10.96 -0.89
C GLN A 135 -3.51 -10.19 0.45
N ILE A 136 -2.48 -10.32 1.29
CA ILE A 136 -2.41 -9.68 2.60
C ILE A 136 -1.31 -8.63 2.60
N TRP A 137 -1.63 -7.46 3.16
CA TRP A 137 -0.78 -6.28 3.16
C TRP A 137 -0.51 -5.88 4.60
N ALA A 138 0.77 -5.79 4.98
CA ALA A 138 1.18 -5.31 6.29
C ALA A 138 1.25 -3.77 6.27
N PRO A 139 0.33 -3.06 6.95
CA PRO A 139 0.39 -1.61 7.02
C PRO A 139 1.48 -1.15 7.99
N THR A 140 2.27 -0.17 7.57
CA THR A 140 3.18 0.58 8.44
C THR A 140 2.74 2.03 8.42
N GLU A 141 2.31 2.54 9.58
CA GLU A 141 1.88 3.93 9.72
C GLU A 141 3.07 4.86 9.45
N ARG A 142 2.85 5.86 8.61
CA ARG A 142 3.81 6.94 8.34
C ARG A 142 3.41 8.18 9.12
N ALA A 143 4.39 8.90 9.63
CA ALA A 143 4.17 10.22 10.23
C ALA A 143 3.47 11.13 9.21
N SER A 144 2.52 11.93 9.67
CA SER A 144 1.91 12.96 8.82
C SER A 144 2.98 13.98 8.39
N ILE A 145 2.78 14.65 7.26
CA ILE A 145 3.70 15.71 6.82
C ILE A 145 3.78 16.83 7.88
N GLU A 146 2.70 17.08 8.61
CA GLU A 146 2.66 18.02 9.74
C GLU A 146 3.52 17.56 10.93
N ASP A 147 3.52 16.27 11.24
CA ASP A 147 4.40 15.69 12.26
C ASP A 147 5.87 15.75 11.84
N GLN A 148 6.18 15.57 10.55
CA GLN A 148 7.56 15.67 10.04
C GLN A 148 8.11 17.09 10.08
N HIS A 149 7.28 18.11 9.83
CA HIS A 149 7.68 19.52 10.00
C HIS A 149 7.95 19.84 11.47
N THR A 150 7.12 19.31 12.38
CA THR A 150 7.30 19.47 13.82
C THR A 150 8.53 18.70 14.34
N TYR A 151 8.82 17.52 13.80
CA TYR A 151 10.01 16.73 14.11
C TYR A 151 11.31 17.38 13.62
N SER A 152 11.34 17.86 12.37
CA SER A 152 12.51 18.51 11.78
C SER A 152 12.84 19.86 12.43
N LEU A 153 11.85 20.62 12.88
CA LEU A 153 12.07 21.83 13.68
C LEU A 153 12.66 21.53 15.07
N ARG A 154 12.32 20.39 15.68
CA ARG A 154 12.92 19.95 16.96
C ARG A 154 14.36 19.45 16.81
N TYR A 155 14.68 18.81 15.68
CA TYR A 155 16.03 18.27 15.43
C TYR A 155 17.02 19.28 14.87
N ARG A 156 16.58 20.35 14.20
CA ARG A 156 17.47 21.45 13.76
C ARG A 156 18.14 22.23 14.91
N GLN A 157 17.72 22.04 16.16
CA GLN A 157 18.40 22.61 17.32
C GLN A 157 19.52 21.71 17.90
N GLY A 158 19.81 20.55 17.32
CA GLY A 158 20.90 19.70 17.79
C GLY A 158 21.36 18.64 16.80
N GLY A 159 22.46 18.91 16.09
CA GLY A 159 23.35 17.85 15.58
C GLY A 159 23.28 17.56 14.08
N THR A 160 24.47 17.36 13.51
CA THR A 160 24.89 17.28 12.11
C THR A 160 24.38 16.09 11.30
N GLU A 161 24.21 16.33 10.01
CA GLU A 161 23.83 15.40 8.94
C GLU A 161 24.85 14.26 8.74
N ASP A 162 24.35 13.04 8.57
CA ASP A 162 24.98 11.99 7.77
C ASP A 162 23.86 11.32 6.95
N GLN A 163 23.91 11.48 5.63
CA GLN A 163 23.03 10.81 4.68
C GLN A 163 23.86 9.81 3.89
N ASP A 164 23.75 8.52 4.22
CA ASP A 164 24.13 7.43 3.35
C ASP A 164 22.92 6.52 3.13
N ALA A 165 22.30 6.63 1.95
CA ALA A 165 21.24 5.74 1.50
C ALA A 165 21.86 4.56 0.76
N ASP A 166 22.02 3.44 1.46
CA ASP A 166 22.49 2.17 0.93
C ASP A 166 21.38 1.48 0.11
N SER A 167 21.61 1.34 -1.20
CA SER A 167 20.74 0.63 -2.13
C SER A 167 20.83 -0.88 -1.90
N LYS A 168 19.93 -1.45 -1.10
CA LYS A 168 19.77 -2.91 -0.97
C LYS A 168 18.61 -3.42 -1.82
N ALA A 169 18.95 -4.28 -2.79
CA ALA A 169 18.00 -5.07 -3.56
C ALA A 169 17.08 -5.88 -2.62
N CYS A 170 15.80 -6.01 -2.99
CA CYS A 170 14.81 -6.82 -2.29
C CYS A 170 15.07 -8.33 -2.47
N PHE A 171 16.19 -8.83 -1.95
CA PHE A 171 16.43 -10.26 -1.79
C PHE A 171 16.21 -10.63 -0.32
N HIS A 172 15.22 -11.48 -0.04
CA HIS A 172 15.32 -12.37 1.11
C HIS A 172 16.02 -13.66 0.66
N PRO A 173 17.01 -14.17 1.42
CA PRO A 173 17.55 -15.50 1.17
C PRO A 173 16.41 -16.50 1.37
N ARG A 174 16.21 -17.40 0.40
CA ARG A 174 15.41 -18.60 0.61
C ARG A 174 16.02 -19.35 1.80
N LEU A 175 15.25 -19.54 2.86
CA LEU A 175 15.56 -20.57 3.85
C LEU A 175 15.54 -21.91 3.10
N VAL A 176 16.71 -22.54 3.03
CA VAL A 176 16.90 -23.96 2.73
C VAL A 176 16.33 -24.82 3.84
#